data_AF-A0A4Z1A7X3-F1
#
_entry.id   AF-A0A4Z1A7X3-F1
#
_cell.length_a   1.000
_cell.length_b   1.000
_cell.length_c   1.000
_cell.angle_alpha   90.00
_cell.angle_beta   90.00
_cell.angle_gamma   90.00
#
_symmetry.space_group_name_H-M   'P 1'
#
loop_
_entity.id
_entity.type
_entity.pdbx_description
1 polymer ?
#
loop_
_entity_poly.entity_id
_entity_poly.type
_entity_poly.pdbx_seq_one_letter_code
_entity_poly.pdbx_strand_id
1 'polypeptide(L)'
;METQETPHHSLTYGTSRLAPSISLVDRAKEIELAEESVQLHLHGKLEVIANQIRRLKEEAELILKRAEKDIELHKARCQFEKKPGQTIHLYEKESGSYFSLLSPNDWGNHPPHPYKGSYIMNPDRSFTEVF
;
A
#
# COMPACT_ATOMS: atom_id res chain seq x y z
N MET A 1 -41.04 -23.90 44.47
CA MET A 1 -40.71 -24.66 43.26
C MET A 1 -40.95 -23.70 42.10
N GLU A 2 -39.94 -22.91 41.73
CA GLU A 2 -40.07 -21.89 40.69
C GLU A 2 -40.17 -22.56 39.32
N THR A 3 -41.25 -22.27 38.60
CA THR A 3 -41.38 -22.60 37.18
C THR A 3 -40.57 -21.58 36.39
N GLN A 4 -39.40 -21.98 35.90
CA GLN A 4 -38.70 -21.19 34.88
C GLN A 4 -39.55 -21.18 33.61
N GLU A 5 -40.18 -20.04 33.31
CA GLU A 5 -40.81 -19.79 32.01
C GLU A 5 -39.71 -19.67 30.94
N THR A 6 -39.52 -20.72 30.16
CA THR A 6 -38.71 -20.66 28.95
C THR A 6 -39.43 -19.81 27.91
N PRO A 7 -38.80 -18.74 27.38
CA PRO A 7 -39.48 -17.81 26.49
C PRO A 7 -39.87 -18.48 25.16
N HIS A 8 -41.11 -18.27 24.71
CA HIS A 8 -41.71 -18.97 23.57
C HIS A 8 -40.90 -18.92 22.25
N HIS A 9 -40.03 -17.92 22.07
CA HIS A 9 -39.20 -17.76 20.87
C HIS A 9 -38.00 -18.72 20.82
N SER A 10 -37.67 -19.41 21.92
CA SER A 10 -36.59 -20.42 21.95
C SER A 10 -37.07 -21.84 21.65
N LEU A 11 -38.36 -22.04 21.36
CA LEU A 11 -38.96 -23.37 21.14
C LEU A 11 -39.02 -23.71 19.64
N THR A 12 -38.55 -24.90 19.27
CA THR A 12 -38.44 -25.39 17.88
C THR A 12 -39.81 -25.69 17.22
N TYR A 13 -40.91 -25.59 17.94
CA TYR A 13 -42.27 -25.89 17.49
C TYR A 13 -43.27 -24.87 18.04
N GLY A 14 -44.34 -24.63 17.27
CA GLY A 14 -45.44 -23.78 17.70
C GLY A 14 -46.14 -24.34 18.93
N THR A 15 -46.19 -23.57 20.01
CA THR A 15 -46.90 -23.93 21.25
C THR A 15 -48.39 -23.53 21.23
N SER A 16 -48.82 -22.78 20.21
CA SER A 16 -50.21 -22.38 19.98
C SER A 16 -50.83 -23.16 18.83
N ARG A 17 -52.13 -23.49 18.96
CA ARG A 17 -52.92 -24.17 17.91
C ARG A 17 -53.09 -23.34 16.63
N LEU A 18 -52.89 -22.02 16.71
CA LEU A 18 -52.91 -21.11 15.56
C LEU A 18 -51.50 -20.82 15.00
N ALA A 19 -50.46 -21.44 15.55
CA ALA A 19 -49.11 -21.24 15.05
C ALA A 19 -48.94 -21.90 13.66
N PRO A 20 -48.18 -21.26 12.74
CA PRO A 20 -47.86 -21.87 11.46
C PRO A 20 -47.14 -23.22 11.66
N SER A 21 -47.43 -24.20 10.81
CA SER A 21 -46.67 -25.45 10.78
C SER A 21 -45.25 -25.17 10.30
N ILE A 22 -44.24 -25.39 11.14
CA ILE A 22 -42.84 -25.29 10.72
C ILE A 22 -42.55 -26.48 9.79
N SER A 23 -42.49 -26.22 8.49
CA SER A 23 -42.13 -27.23 7.49
C SER A 23 -40.61 -27.33 7.36
N LEU A 24 -40.08 -28.55 7.24
CA LEU A 24 -38.67 -28.78 6.92
C LEU A 24 -38.26 -28.07 5.62
N VAL A 25 -39.20 -27.91 4.68
CA VAL A 25 -39.00 -27.20 3.41
C VAL A 25 -38.79 -25.70 3.64
N ASP A 26 -39.48 -25.09 4.59
CA ASP A 26 -39.31 -23.65 4.89
C ASP A 26 -37.98 -23.38 5.60
N ARG A 27 -37.58 -24.31 6.49
CA ARG A 27 -36.26 -24.23 7.14
C ARG A 27 -35.11 -24.44 6.16
N ALA A 28 -35.25 -25.37 5.22
CA ALA A 28 -34.25 -25.60 4.16
C ALA A 28 -34.06 -24.35 3.29
N LYS A 29 -35.14 -23.67 2.91
CA LYS A 29 -35.08 -22.39 2.17
C LYS A 29 -34.40 -21.29 2.98
N GLU A 30 -34.69 -21.20 4.28
CA GLU A 30 -34.04 -20.21 5.16
C GLU A 30 -32.52 -20.46 5.25
N ILE A 31 -32.10 -21.72 5.35
CA ILE A 31 -30.68 -22.09 5.35
C ILE A 31 -30.04 -21.73 4.00
N GLU A 32 -30.68 -22.04 2.88
CA GLU A 32 -30.18 -21.71 1.54
C GLU A 32 -29.97 -20.20 1.37
N LEU A 33 -30.94 -19.37 1.78
CA LEU A 33 -30.83 -17.91 1.76
C LEU A 33 -29.71 -17.39 2.66
N ALA A 34 -29.53 -18.02 3.84
CA ALA A 34 -28.46 -17.66 4.76
C ALA A 34 -27.08 -18.02 4.18
N GLU A 35 -26.95 -19.19 3.55
CA GLU A 35 -25.72 -19.62 2.88
C GLU A 35 -25.36 -18.68 1.73
N GLU A 36 -26.33 -18.33 0.87
CA GLU A 36 -26.12 -17.36 -0.22
C GLU A 36 -25.64 -16.01 0.32
N SER A 37 -26.31 -15.50 1.36
CA SER A 37 -25.93 -14.22 1.99
C SER A 37 -24.51 -14.27 2.57
N VAL A 38 -24.15 -15.37 3.23
CA VAL A 38 -22.79 -15.58 3.78
C VAL A 38 -21.76 -15.67 2.65
N GLN A 39 -22.07 -16.36 1.55
CA GLN A 39 -21.18 -16.49 0.40
C GLN A 39 -20.93 -15.13 -0.28
N LEU A 40 -21.97 -14.32 -0.47
CA LEU A 40 -21.84 -12.97 -1.04
C LEU A 40 -20.97 -12.07 -0.15
N HIS A 41 -21.22 -12.11 1.16
CA HIS A 41 -20.43 -11.35 2.12
C HIS A 41 -18.97 -11.82 2.20
N LEU A 42 -18.73 -13.14 2.13
CA LEU A 42 -17.39 -13.71 2.04
C LEU A 42 -16.65 -13.20 0.79
N HIS A 43 -17.29 -13.26 -0.38
CA HIS A 43 -16.70 -12.78 -1.64
C HIS A 43 -16.33 -11.30 -1.55
N GLY A 44 -17.25 -10.45 -1.07
CA GLY A 44 -16.97 -9.02 -0.91
C GLY A 44 -15.77 -8.75 0.01
N LYS A 45 -15.65 -9.49 1.12
CA LYS A 45 -14.49 -9.37 2.03
C LYS A 45 -13.19 -9.82 1.37
N LEU A 46 -13.21 -10.95 0.65
CA LEU A 46 -12.04 -11.45 -0.07
C LEU A 46 -11.61 -10.49 -1.19
N GLU A 47 -12.56 -9.84 -1.86
CA GLU A 47 -12.27 -8.82 -2.86
C GLU A 47 -11.57 -7.60 -2.25
N VAL A 48 -12.04 -7.12 -1.09
CA VAL A 48 -11.38 -6.05 -0.34
C VAL A 48 -9.94 -6.43 0.03
N ILE A 49 -9.73 -7.65 0.55
CA ILE A 49 -8.39 -8.14 0.90
C ILE A 49 -7.50 -8.22 -0.35
N ALA A 50 -8.01 -8.75 -1.46
CA ALA A 50 -7.25 -8.82 -2.71
C ALA A 50 -6.83 -7.43 -3.20
N ASN A 51 -7.72 -6.44 -3.10
CA ASN A 51 -7.40 -5.06 -3.45
C ASN A 51 -6.35 -4.45 -2.52
N GLN A 52 -6.39 -4.73 -1.22
CA GLN A 52 -5.35 -4.30 -0.28
C GLN A 52 -3.99 -4.91 -0.62
N ILE A 53 -3.94 -6.22 -0.92
CA ILE A 53 -2.69 -6.90 -1.32
C ILE A 53 -2.11 -6.28 -2.59
N ARG A 54 -2.94 -5.98 -3.59
CA ARG A 54 -2.48 -5.31 -4.81
C ARG A 54 -1.85 -3.96 -4.52
N ARG A 55 -2.48 -3.12 -3.68
CA ARG A 55 -1.94 -1.82 -3.29
C ARG A 55 -0.61 -1.95 -2.54
N LEU A 56 -0.51 -2.90 -1.59
CA LEU A 56 0.73 -3.15 -0.87
C LEU A 56 1.86 -3.60 -1.82
N LYS A 57 1.53 -4.42 -2.83
CA LYS A 57 2.49 -4.82 -3.85
C LYS A 57 2.98 -3.63 -4.67
N GLU A 58 2.06 -2.78 -5.14
CA GLU A 58 2.41 -1.57 -5.91
C GLU A 58 3.29 -0.62 -5.08
N GLU A 59 2.97 -0.42 -3.80
CA GLU A 59 3.77 0.38 -2.89
C GLU A 59 5.18 -0.21 -2.70
N ALA A 60 5.28 -1.53 -2.52
CA ALA A 60 6.56 -2.22 -2.42
C ALA A 60 7.41 -2.05 -3.68
N GLU A 61 6.81 -2.16 -4.88
CA GLU A 61 7.51 -1.91 -6.15
C GLU A 61 8.01 -0.46 -6.26
N LEU A 62 7.25 0.52 -5.78
CA LEU A 62 7.70 1.92 -5.74
C LEU A 62 8.86 2.13 -4.77
N ILE A 63 8.82 1.51 -3.60
CA ILE A 63 9.91 1.57 -2.61
C ILE A 63 11.20 0.97 -3.20
N LEU A 64 11.10 -0.18 -3.88
CA LEU A 64 12.24 -0.83 -4.53
C LEU A 64 12.85 0.07 -5.62
N LYS A 65 12.02 0.65 -6.50
CA LYS A 65 12.50 1.58 -7.54
C LYS A 65 13.20 2.81 -6.97
N ARG A 66 12.68 3.35 -5.87
CA ARG A 66 13.32 4.48 -5.16
C ARG A 66 14.68 4.07 -4.59
N ALA A 67 14.76 2.91 -3.93
CA ALA A 67 16.01 2.39 -3.39
C ALA A 67 17.05 2.12 -4.50
N GLU A 68 16.63 1.58 -5.65
CA GLU A 68 17.49 1.39 -6.81
C GLU A 68 18.04 2.73 -7.32
N LYS A 69 17.19 3.74 -7.50
CA LYS A 69 17.61 5.10 -7.87
C LYS A 69 18.60 5.67 -6.86
N ASP A 70 18.33 5.54 -5.56
CA ASP A 70 19.23 6.03 -4.51
C ASP A 70 20.59 5.33 -4.55
N ILE A 71 20.62 4.02 -4.79
CA ILE A 71 21.86 3.24 -4.95
C ILE A 71 22.64 3.71 -6.19
N GLU A 72 21.97 3.94 -7.32
CA GLU A 72 22.59 4.46 -8.54
C GLU A 72 23.20 5.86 -8.32
N LEU A 73 22.48 6.74 -7.63
CA LEU A 73 22.99 8.04 -7.24
C LEU A 73 24.22 7.88 -6.33
N HIS A 74 24.18 7.00 -5.33
CA HIS A 74 25.35 6.75 -4.47
C HIS A 74 26.58 6.27 -5.25
N LYS A 75 26.39 5.47 -6.31
CA LYS A 75 27.46 4.98 -7.21
C LYS A 75 28.08 6.09 -8.06
N ALA A 76 27.40 7.21 -8.29
CA ALA A 76 27.95 8.32 -9.04
C ALA A 76 29.25 8.84 -8.40
N ARG A 77 30.23 9.16 -9.25
CA ARG A 77 31.56 9.60 -8.78
C ARG A 77 31.44 10.92 -8.02
N CYS A 78 32.17 11.06 -6.94
CA CYS A 78 32.16 12.26 -6.13
C CYS A 78 33.56 12.55 -5.59
N GLN A 79 34.02 13.80 -5.69
CA GLN A 79 35.32 14.24 -5.15
C GLN A 79 35.23 14.73 -3.70
N PHE A 80 34.03 14.78 -3.14
CA PHE A 80 33.75 15.25 -1.79
C PHE A 80 32.95 14.21 -1.01
N GLU A 81 32.90 14.37 0.31
CA GLU A 81 32.07 13.55 1.17
C GLU A 81 30.61 14.02 1.08
N LYS A 82 29.68 13.13 0.75
CA LYS A 82 28.24 13.43 0.72
C LYS A 82 27.73 13.63 2.15
N LYS A 83 27.27 14.83 2.50
CA LYS A 83 26.73 15.14 3.84
C LYS A 83 25.21 15.29 3.80
N PRO A 84 24.47 14.78 4.81
CA PRO A 84 23.03 15.01 4.90
C PRO A 84 22.70 16.51 4.91
N GLY A 85 21.62 16.90 4.22
CA GLY A 85 21.18 18.28 4.05
C GLY A 85 21.94 19.08 2.98
N GLN A 86 22.98 18.50 2.37
CA GLN A 86 23.73 19.16 1.32
C GLN A 86 23.03 19.02 -0.03
N THR A 87 22.89 20.13 -0.75
CA THR A 87 22.45 20.10 -2.16
C THR A 87 23.64 19.74 -3.04
N ILE A 88 23.47 18.74 -3.89
CA ILE A 88 24.46 18.23 -4.81
C ILE A 88 23.85 18.15 -6.22
N HIS A 89 24.66 18.44 -7.23
CA HIS A 89 24.23 18.54 -8.62
C HIS A 89 24.83 17.41 -9.45
N LEU A 90 24.00 16.65 -10.14
CA LEU A 90 24.41 15.52 -10.96
C LEU A 90 24.69 15.96 -12.40
N TYR A 91 25.84 15.53 -12.93
CA TYR A 91 26.29 15.79 -14.29
C TYR A 91 26.70 14.48 -14.98
N GLU A 92 26.56 14.43 -16.30
CA GLU A 92 26.86 13.25 -17.11
C GLU A 92 28.14 13.44 -17.91
N LYS A 93 29.12 12.55 -17.74
CA LYS A 93 30.34 12.52 -18.56
C LYS A 93 30.36 11.24 -19.41
N GLU A 94 31.16 11.21 -20.47
CA GLU A 94 31.39 10.00 -21.28
C GLU A 94 31.82 8.78 -20.46
N SER A 95 32.51 8.99 -19.33
CA SER A 95 32.96 7.92 -18.43
C SER A 95 31.98 7.58 -17.29
N GLY A 96 30.80 8.20 -17.29
CA GLY A 96 29.73 8.02 -16.30
C GLY A 96 29.34 9.31 -15.57
N SER A 97 28.33 9.20 -14.71
CA SER A 97 27.80 10.33 -13.95
C SER A 97 28.64 10.71 -12.73
N TYR A 98 28.66 11.99 -12.38
CA TYR A 98 29.37 12.52 -11.22
C TYR A 98 28.59 13.65 -10.53
N PHE A 99 28.83 13.79 -9.23
CA PHE A 99 28.28 14.88 -8.43
C PHE A 99 29.24 16.06 -8.29
N SER A 100 28.68 17.26 -8.33
CA SER A 100 29.33 18.54 -8.06
C SER A 100 28.56 19.33 -7.00
N LEU A 101 29.25 20.22 -6.29
CA LEU A 101 28.61 21.20 -5.40
C LEU A 101 28.16 22.48 -6.13
N LEU A 102 28.62 22.66 -7.37
CA LEU A 102 28.30 23.83 -8.17
C LEU A 102 27.08 23.54 -9.05
N SER A 103 26.09 24.42 -8.98
CA SER A 103 24.89 24.40 -9.83
C SER A 103 25.22 24.89 -11.24
N PRO A 104 24.36 24.65 -12.25
CA PRO A 104 24.56 25.21 -13.59
C PRO A 104 24.73 26.74 -13.61
N ASN A 105 24.05 27.44 -12.70
CA ASN A 105 24.16 28.88 -12.56
C ASN A 105 25.53 29.31 -12.00
N ASP A 106 26.12 28.54 -11.08
CA ASP A 106 27.45 28.81 -10.54
C ASP A 106 28.56 28.60 -11.58
N TRP A 107 28.29 27.76 -12.59
CA TRP A 107 29.13 27.65 -13.80
C TRP A 107 28.91 28.79 -14.81
N GLY A 108 28.14 29.82 -14.46
CA GLY A 108 27.79 30.90 -15.37
C GLY A 108 26.89 30.44 -16.53
N ASN A 109 26.02 29.45 -16.29
CA ASN A 109 25.14 28.80 -17.29
C ASN A 109 25.87 28.03 -18.40
N HIS A 110 27.18 27.83 -18.25
CA HIS A 110 28.00 27.01 -19.15
C HIS A 110 28.70 25.89 -18.36
N PRO A 111 27.94 24.91 -17.84
CA PRO A 111 28.54 23.78 -17.15
C PRO A 111 29.39 22.95 -18.11
N PRO A 112 30.49 22.33 -17.63
CA PRO A 112 31.39 21.55 -18.47
C PRO A 112 30.73 20.28 -19.06
N HIS A 113 29.63 19.82 -18.46
CA HIS A 113 28.91 18.60 -18.84
C HIS A 113 27.39 18.82 -18.73
N PRO A 114 26.57 18.00 -19.42
CA PRO A 114 25.12 18.06 -19.31
C PRO A 114 24.64 17.86 -17.88
N TYR A 115 23.83 18.81 -17.41
CA TYR A 115 23.17 18.75 -16.10
C TYR A 115 22.00 17.77 -16.13
N LYS A 116 21.88 16.93 -15.10
CA LYS A 116 20.83 15.91 -14.96
C LYS A 116 19.81 16.23 -13.87
N GLY A 117 20.21 16.94 -12.81
CA GLY A 117 19.32 17.28 -11.70
C GLY A 117 20.08 17.66 -10.45
N SER A 118 19.35 18.27 -9.50
CA SER A 118 19.85 18.60 -8.17
C SER A 118 19.21 17.68 -7.15
N TYR A 119 19.95 17.30 -6.14
CA TYR A 119 19.51 16.37 -5.12
C TYR A 119 19.95 16.88 -3.75
N ILE A 120 19.10 16.72 -2.74
CA ILE A 120 19.48 16.84 -1.34
C ILE A 120 19.57 15.43 -0.76
N MET A 121 20.69 15.12 -0.11
CA MET A 121 20.82 13.86 0.61
C MET A 121 20.15 13.97 1.97
N ASN A 122 19.20 13.09 2.25
CA ASN A 122 18.50 13.03 3.53
C ASN A 122 19.35 12.33 4.61
N PRO A 123 18.99 12.44 5.90
CA PRO A 123 19.69 11.75 6.99
C PRO A 123 19.69 10.22 6.88
N ASP A 124 18.66 9.65 6.25
CA ASP A 124 18.55 8.21 5.95
C ASP A 124 19.34 7.78 4.70
N ARG A 125 20.09 8.71 4.09
CA ARG A 125 20.85 8.55 2.85
C ARG A 125 20.01 8.38 1.57
N SER A 126 18.70 8.59 1.63
CA SER A 126 17.88 8.75 0.43
C SER A 126 18.16 10.10 -0.24
N PHE A 127 17.81 10.24 -1.52
CA PHE A 127 17.93 11.51 -2.23
C PHE A 127 16.55 12.09 -2.56
N THR A 128 16.38 13.38 -2.30
CA THR A 128 15.22 14.14 -2.78
C THR A 128 15.67 15.07 -3.90
N GLU A 129 15.01 14.93 -5.05
CA GLU A 129 15.27 15.78 -6.22
C GLU A 129 14.75 17.19 -5.98
N VAL A 130 15.59 18.19 -6.25
CA VAL A 130 15.29 19.61 -6.13
C VAL A 130 15.25 20.20 -7.53
N PHE A 131 14.18 20.93 -7.83
CA PHE A 131 13.96 21.59 -9.13
C PHE A 131 14.72 22.91 -9.22
#